data_AF-A0A9D0TJN9-F1
#
_entry.id   AF-A0A9D0TJN9-F1
#
_cell.length_a   1.000
_cell.length_b   1.000
_cell.length_c   1.000
_cell.angle_alpha   90.00
_cell.angle_beta   90.00
_cell.angle_gamma   90.00
#
_symmetry.space_group_name_H-M   'P 1'
#
loop_
_entity.id
_entity.type
_entity.pdbx_description
1 polymer ?
#
loop_
_entity_poly.entity_id
_entity_poly.type
_entity_poly.pdbx_seq_one_letter_code
_entity_poly.pdbx_strand_id
1 'polypeptide(L)' 'PENNRFGTHLDFHHEPSLEQLEKHYLQTLLEKYAGHRGKVASIMGISQRNIYRLIQKHGLKKQAAQSEEEKQV' A
#
# COMPACT_ATOMS: atom_id res chain seq x y z
N PRO A 1 16.18 -1.03 34.13
CA PRO A 1 15.41 -1.86 33.18
C PRO A 1 15.17 -1.10 31.88
N GLU A 2 15.68 -1.67 30.78
CA GLU A 2 15.76 -1.10 29.44
C GLU A 2 14.42 -1.10 28.65
N ASN A 3 14.39 -0.18 27.67
CA ASN A 3 13.79 -0.29 26.33
C ASN A 3 12.31 -0.70 26.19
N ASN A 4 11.44 0.29 25.91
CA ASN A 4 10.86 0.47 24.57
C ASN A 4 10.13 1.83 24.48
N ARG A 5 10.79 2.88 23.98
CA ARG A 5 10.22 4.26 23.98
C ARG A 5 9.33 4.61 22.79
N PHE A 6 9.06 3.69 21.87
CA PHE A 6 8.16 3.95 20.73
C PHE A 6 7.34 2.71 20.39
N GLY A 7 6.40 2.36 21.26
CA GLY A 7 5.30 1.47 20.88
C GLY A 7 4.25 2.29 20.13
N THR A 8 4.16 2.15 18.80
CA THR A 8 2.99 2.64 18.08
C THR A 8 1.85 1.67 18.38
N HIS A 9 0.93 2.05 19.27
CA HIS A 9 -0.28 1.27 19.49
C HIS A 9 -1.18 1.44 18.26
N LEU A 10 -1.45 0.34 17.57
CA LEU A 10 -2.38 0.31 16.44
C LEU A 10 -3.77 0.01 17.02
N ASP A 11 -4.52 1.05 17.35
CA ASP A 11 -5.92 0.93 17.73
C ASP A 11 -6.76 0.67 16.47
N PHE A 12 -7.10 -0.60 16.23
CA PHE A 12 -8.12 -0.94 15.25
C PHE A 12 -9.48 -0.99 15.96
N HIS A 13 -10.50 -0.35 15.39
CA HIS A 13 -11.87 -0.46 15.89
C HIS A 13 -12.39 -1.92 15.94
N HIS A 14 -11.82 -2.77 15.10
CA HIS A 14 -12.02 -4.22 15.06
C HIS A 14 -10.77 -4.89 14.49
N GLU A 15 -10.53 -6.16 14.83
CA GLU A 15 -9.42 -6.92 14.27
C GLU A 15 -9.56 -7.04 12.75
N PRO A 16 -8.61 -6.49 11.96
CA PRO A 16 -8.75 -6.49 10.51
C PRO A 16 -8.64 -7.90 9.95
N SER A 17 -9.45 -8.19 8.93
CA SER A 17 -9.29 -9.43 8.17
C SER A 17 -8.01 -9.38 7.31
N LEU A 18 -7.51 -10.54 6.89
CA LEU A 18 -6.39 -10.62 5.95
C LEU A 18 -6.64 -9.83 4.67
N GLU A 19 -7.89 -9.85 4.18
CA GLU A 19 -8.30 -9.08 3.00
C GLU A 19 -8.23 -7.56 3.25
N GLN A 20 -8.61 -7.10 4.44
CA GLN A 20 -8.51 -5.68 4.79
C GLN A 20 -7.04 -5.24 4.88
N LEU A 21 -6.18 -6.06 5.49
CA LEU A 21 -4.75 -5.79 5.56
C LEU A 21 -4.10 -5.77 4.17
N GLU A 22 -4.43 -6.76 3.33
CA GLU A 22 -3.94 -6.84 1.95
C GLU A 22 -4.34 -5.60 1.15
N LYS A 23 -5.63 -5.19 1.22
CA LYS A 23 -6.13 -4.00 0.55
C LYS A 23 -5.40 -2.74 1.01
N HIS A 24 -5.27 -2.54 2.31
CA HIS A 24 -4.64 -1.35 2.86
C HIS A 24 -3.16 -1.28 2.47
N TYR A 25 -2.44 -2.40 2.63
CA TYR A 25 -1.03 -2.47 2.25
C TYR A 25 -0.81 -2.26 0.75
N LEU A 26 -1.66 -2.87 -0.09
CA LEU A 26 -1.65 -2.64 -1.54
C LEU A 26 -1.82 -1.16 -1.87
N GLN A 27 -2.79 -0.48 -1.23
CA GLN A 27 -3.01 0.95 -1.43
C GLN A 27 -1.78 1.77 -1.02
N THR A 28 -1.23 1.55 0.17
CA THR A 28 -0.02 2.26 0.65
C THR A 28 1.16 2.08 -0.30
N LEU A 29 1.38 0.86 -0.82
CA LEU A 29 2.48 0.61 -1.76
C LEU A 29 2.24 1.26 -3.12
N LEU A 30 1.00 1.29 -3.61
CA LEU A 30 0.66 1.96 -4.86
C LEU A 30 0.87 3.48 -4.75
N GLU A 31 0.50 4.09 -3.62
CA GLU A 31 0.76 5.49 -3.33
C GLU A 31 2.27 5.76 -3.22
N LYS A 32 2.98 5.00 -2.37
CA LYS A 32 4.42 5.15 -2.12
C LYS A 32 5.29 4.99 -3.37
N TYR A 33 4.86 4.19 -4.34
CA TYR A 33 5.63 3.89 -5.55
C TYR A 33 4.92 4.36 -6.83
N ALA A 34 4.11 5.42 -6.78
CA ALA A 34 3.48 6.06 -7.94
C ALA A 34 2.77 5.08 -8.91
N GLY A 35 2.23 3.99 -8.37
CA GLY A 35 1.57 2.94 -9.15
C GLY A 35 2.52 2.02 -9.94
N HIS A 36 3.81 1.93 -9.61
CA HIS A 36 4.76 0.98 -10.21
C HIS A 36 4.42 -0.47 -9.81
N ARG A 37 3.43 -1.05 -10.48
CA ARG A 37 2.86 -2.38 -10.20
C ARG A 37 3.88 -3.51 -10.13
N GLY A 38 4.95 -3.44 -10.92
CA GLY A 38 6.04 -4.43 -10.86
C GLY A 38 6.81 -4.40 -9.55
N LYS A 39 7.09 -3.20 -9.02
CA LYS A 39 7.75 -3.04 -7.72
C LYS A 39 6.82 -3.46 -6.58
N VAL A 40 5.55 -3.09 -6.66
CA VAL A 40 4.52 -3.51 -5.70
C VAL A 40 4.36 -5.04 -5.67
N ALA A 41 4.31 -5.69 -6.83
CA ALA A 41 4.26 -7.14 -6.97
C ALA A 41 5.44 -7.83 -6.28
N SER A 42 6.66 -7.33 -6.52
CA SER A 42 7.88 -7.85 -5.88
C SER A 42 7.84 -7.71 -4.35
N ILE A 43 7.34 -6.59 -3.82
CA ILE A 43 7.27 -6.34 -2.37
C ILE A 43 6.21 -7.23 -1.72
N MET A 44 5.04 -7.37 -2.35
CA MET A 44 3.97 -8.24 -1.84
C MET A 44 4.26 -9.73 -2.08
N GLY A 45 5.32 -10.07 -2.82
CA GLY A 45 5.69 -11.47 -3.09
C GLY A 45 4.73 -12.22 -4.00
N ILE A 46 3.99 -11.50 -4.86
CA ILE A 46 2.97 -12.06 -5.75
C ILE A 46 3.16 -11.61 -7.20
N SER A 47 2.52 -12.31 -8.14
CA SER A 47 2.60 -11.95 -9.56
C SER A 47 1.97 -10.57 -9.85
N GLN A 48 2.44 -9.91 -10.90
CA GLN A 48 1.81 -8.66 -11.39
C GLN A 48 0.34 -8.87 -11.81
N ARG A 49 -0.02 -10.08 -12.28
CA ARG A 49 -1.42 -10.44 -12.58
C ARG A 49 -2.28 -10.40 -11.32
N ASN A 50 -1.77 -10.89 -10.18
CA ASN A 50 -2.49 -10.80 -8.90
C ASN A 50 -2.67 -9.34 -8.49
N ILE A 51 -1.64 -8.51 -8.60
CA ILE A 51 -1.75 -7.07 -8.33
C ILE A 51 -2.86 -6.42 -9.18
N TYR A 52 -2.91 -6.70 -10.48
CA TYR A 52 -3.98 -6.19 -11.33
C TYR A 52 -5.37 -6.63 -10.86
N ARG A 53 -5.54 -7.92 -10.52
CA ARG A 53 -6.81 -8.45 -10.01
C ARG A 53 -7.22 -7.80 -8.69
N LEU A 54 -6.28 -7.59 -7.77
CA LEU A 54 -6.55 -6.94 -6.49
C LEU A 54 -6.91 -5.46 -6.66
N ILE A 55 -6.20 -4.74 -7.54
CA ILE A 55 -6.52 -3.35 -7.88
C ILE A 55 -7.96 -3.24 -8.39
N GLN A 56 -8.38 -4.14 -9.28
CA GLN A 56 -9.75 -4.18 -9.79
C GLN A 56 -10.76 -4.55 -8.70
N LYS A 57 -10.49 -5.63 -7.95
CA LYS A 57 -11.35 -6.12 -6.88
C LYS A 57 -11.64 -5.04 -5.84
N HIS A 58 -10.64 -4.24 -5.50
CA HIS A 58 -10.75 -3.20 -4.48
C HIS A 58 -11.05 -1.80 -5.03
N GLY A 59 -11.24 -1.66 -6.35
CA GLY A 59 -11.56 -0.38 -6.98
C GLY A 59 -10.47 0.69 -6.86
N LEU A 60 -9.20 0.28 -6.70
CA LEU A 60 -8.08 1.21 -6.49
C LEU A 60 -7.73 1.89 -7.83
N LYS A 61 -8.11 3.15 -8.02
CA LYS A 61 -7.74 3.93 -9.22
C LYS A 61 -6.34 4.51 -9.05
N LYS A 62 -5.59 4.59 -10.15
CA LYS A 62 -4.28 5.25 -10.19
C LYS A 62 -4.50 6.75 -9.90
N GLN A 63 -4.07 7.23 -8.73
CA GLN A 63 -3.93 8.66 -8.51
C GLN A 63 -2.66 9.11 -9.24
N ALA A 64 -2.78 9.39 -10.53
CA ALA A 64 -1.73 9.99 -11.35
C ALA A 64 -1.93 11.51 -11.36
N ALA A 65 -1.69 12.19 -10.24
CA ALA A 65 -1.90 13.64 -10.17
C ALA A 65 -1.00 14.39 -9.16
N GLN A 66 0.11 13.82 -8.68
CA GLN A 66 1.02 14.55 -7.76
C GLN A 66 2.51 14.42 -8.06
N SER A 67 2.91 13.69 -9.11
CA SER A 67 4.32 13.58 -9.52
C SER A 67 4.69 14.48 -10.71
N GLU A 68 3.80 15.38 -11.14
CA GLU A 68 4.10 16.42 -12.14
C GLU A 68 4.52 17.77 -11.51
N GLU A 69 4.27 18.00 -10.21
CA GLU A 69 4.65 19.26 -9.54
C GLU A 69 6.07 19.28 -8.93
N GLU A 70 6.69 18.13 -8.64
CA GLU A 70 8.06 18.08 -8.06
C GLU A 70 9.20 18.12 -9.08
N LYS A 71 8.92 18.23 -10.39
CA LYS A 71 9.96 18.38 -11.43
C LYS A 71 10.18 19.83 -11.90
N GLN A 72 9.49 20.80 -11.30
CA GLN A 72 9.56 22.21 -11.71
C GLN A 72 9.96 23.16 -10.55
N VAL A 73 10.82 22.70 -9.63
CA VAL A 73 11.50 23.58 -8.64
C VAL A 73 13.00 23.33 -8.68
#